data_AF-A0A373ZR42-F1
#
_entry.id   AF-A0A373ZR42-F1
#
_cell.length_a   1.000
_cell.length_b   1.000
_cell.length_c   1.000
_cell.angle_alpha   90.00
_cell.angle_beta   90.00
_cell.angle_gamma   90.00
#
_symmetry.space_group_name_H-M   'P 1'
#
loop_
_entity.id
_entity.type
_entity.pdbx_description
1 polymer ?
#
loop_
_entity_poly.entity_id
_entity_poly.type
_entity_poly.pdbx_seq_one_letter_code
_entity_poly.pdbx_strand_id
1 'polypeptide(L)'
;MALIMKEQNVGSVVGALFVSQGRYKQIEDGIYDIADGADYESKDKYWTFKSGAFGQYYLGSLIYYELVKIEEGRFYLRNKGKELADAVRNSIDENIRKLFLKCILDGSLKEEAIEDLQSLAIHRINVGSEEWLFLNNLLTKSDEDSSLRRETIFLLLNDISKGVEIQEFVKNRFLHITEDGNLHAAFGWYFYYLCEGLHYCIDLFFCLILYKIHELHNPPIALLSQDIKQSLLSVIEKEMNYNSLDEWRKNVSDNINIIYDELRDYVSKQDYISAAVHAIRLLLRLYTEFENNSKEIEEFEKKNDLKRQRGILSEGLRSYMERYLSFSISSFIESLIVQIMQEHTVVAIAKMGKNNSDLRKFILEDGRIVLVEQRYPVETSPRINSLFNFLQDMGYLDEDNTLTEIASQFIENYGKE
;
A
#
# COMPACT_ATOMS: atom_id res chain seq x y z
N MET A 1 -6.90 8.57 22.39
CA MET A 1 -7.51 7.94 21.18
C MET A 1 -7.34 6.44 21.16
N ALA A 2 -6.14 5.85 21.09
CA ALA A 2 -6.02 4.38 21.02
C ALA A 2 -6.73 3.61 22.15
N LEU A 3 -6.67 4.12 23.39
CA LEU A 3 -7.43 3.57 24.53
C LEU A 3 -8.94 3.81 24.44
N ILE A 4 -9.39 4.92 23.86
CA ILE A 4 -10.81 5.22 23.65
C ILE A 4 -11.40 4.24 22.61
N MET A 5 -10.60 3.90 21.60
CA MET A 5 -10.95 2.97 20.53
C MET A 5 -10.65 1.50 20.88
N LYS A 6 -10.25 1.22 22.13
CA LYS A 6 -9.98 -0.13 22.61
C LYS A 6 -11.25 -0.97 22.43
N GLU A 7 -11.08 -2.24 22.05
CA GLU A 7 -12.17 -3.21 21.81
C GLU A 7 -13.10 -2.91 20.61
N GLN A 8 -12.86 -1.83 19.85
CA GLN A 8 -13.66 -1.49 18.66
C GLN A 8 -13.08 -2.00 17.35
N ASN A 9 -12.00 -2.79 17.42
CA ASN A 9 -11.30 -3.35 16.26
C ASN A 9 -10.83 -2.31 15.22
N VAL A 10 -10.53 -1.07 15.65
CA VAL A 10 -10.08 0.00 14.76
C VAL A 10 -8.55 0.05 14.70
N GLY A 11 -7.97 -0.46 13.61
CA GLY A 11 -6.51 -0.52 13.40
C GLY A 11 -5.85 0.79 12.93
N SER A 12 -6.62 1.77 12.45
CA SER A 12 -6.11 2.99 11.81
C SER A 12 -5.65 4.09 12.79
N VAL A 13 -5.79 3.87 14.11
CA VAL A 13 -5.38 4.83 15.15
C VAL A 13 -3.96 4.51 15.61
N VAL A 14 -3.08 5.52 15.60
CA VAL A 14 -1.71 5.35 16.10
C VAL A 14 -1.74 4.90 17.56
N GLY A 15 -1.04 3.79 17.84
CA GLY A 15 -1.02 3.14 19.15
C GLY A 15 -2.09 2.05 19.34
N ALA A 16 -2.98 1.80 18.37
CA ALA A 16 -3.99 0.74 18.47
C ALA A 16 -3.38 -0.65 18.71
N LEU A 17 -2.31 -1.00 18.00
CA LEU A 17 -1.59 -2.27 18.20
C LEU A 17 -0.94 -2.38 19.58
N PHE A 18 -0.41 -1.27 20.10
CA PHE A 18 0.19 -1.24 21.45
C PHE A 18 -0.88 -1.51 22.52
N VAL A 19 -2.06 -0.91 22.36
CA VAL A 19 -3.21 -1.14 23.24
C VAL A 19 -3.76 -2.56 23.11
N SER A 20 -3.91 -3.09 21.88
CA SER A 20 -4.45 -4.44 21.67
C SER A 20 -3.53 -5.55 22.19
N GLN A 21 -2.22 -5.29 22.23
CA GLN A 21 -1.23 -6.19 22.83
C GLN A 21 -1.14 -6.08 24.36
N GLY A 22 -1.92 -5.20 25.00
CA GLY A 22 -1.90 -5.03 26.45
C GLY A 22 -0.59 -4.45 27.00
N ARG A 23 0.15 -3.68 26.18
CA ARG A 23 1.47 -3.15 26.56
C ARG A 23 1.42 -1.86 27.37
N TYR A 24 0.22 -1.33 27.61
CA TYR A 24 0.04 -0.15 28.46
C TYR A 24 0.32 -0.49 29.92
N LYS A 25 0.77 0.52 30.66
CA LYS A 25 0.92 0.45 32.11
C LYS A 25 -0.35 0.95 32.78
N GLN A 26 -0.66 0.35 33.93
CA GLN A 26 -1.73 0.83 34.81
C GLN A 26 -1.11 1.36 36.11
N ILE A 27 -1.66 2.46 36.61
CA ILE A 27 -1.32 3.02 37.93
C ILE A 27 -1.95 2.13 39.00
N GLU A 28 -3.23 1.81 38.80
CA GLU A 28 -4.08 0.91 39.58
C GLU A 28 -5.06 0.24 38.62
N ASP A 29 -5.75 -0.82 39.05
CA ASP A 29 -6.73 -1.54 38.22
C ASP A 29 -7.75 -0.56 37.61
N GLY A 30 -7.85 -0.56 36.28
CA GLY A 30 -8.76 0.32 35.53
C GLY A 30 -8.31 1.78 35.41
N ILE A 31 -7.06 2.11 35.79
CA ILE A 31 -6.46 3.43 35.61
C ILE A 31 -5.17 3.31 34.77
N TYR A 32 -5.27 3.69 33.50
CA TYR A 32 -4.17 3.65 32.54
C TYR A 32 -3.21 4.84 32.73
N ASP A 33 -1.91 4.56 32.79
CA ASP A 33 -0.83 5.53 32.83
C ASP A 33 -0.49 5.97 31.39
N ILE A 34 -1.13 7.05 30.92
CA ILE A 34 -0.88 7.56 29.56
C ILE A 34 0.37 8.43 29.47
N ALA A 35 0.86 8.94 30.61
CA ALA A 35 2.10 9.70 30.69
C ALA A 35 3.33 8.81 30.47
N ASP A 36 3.35 7.60 31.03
CA ASP A 36 4.46 6.64 30.88
C ASP A 36 4.72 6.29 29.41
N GLY A 37 3.66 5.99 28.65
CA GLY A 37 3.79 5.70 27.23
C GLY A 37 4.22 6.91 26.39
N ALA A 38 4.02 8.12 26.90
CA ALA A 38 4.36 9.38 26.26
C ALA A 38 5.78 9.88 26.59
N ASP A 39 6.43 9.29 27.59
CA ASP A 39 7.78 9.64 28.02
C ASP A 39 8.82 9.17 26.99
N TYR A 40 9.63 10.12 26.52
CA TYR A 40 10.70 9.84 25.57
C TYR A 40 11.80 8.96 26.18
N GLU A 41 12.00 9.00 27.49
CA GLU A 41 13.01 8.20 28.18
C GLU A 41 12.50 6.78 28.52
N SER A 42 11.20 6.51 28.39
CA SER A 42 10.65 5.17 28.61
C SER A 42 11.14 4.19 27.54
N LYS A 43 11.50 2.98 27.99
CA LYS A 43 11.91 1.88 27.10
C LYS A 43 10.72 1.26 26.37
N ASP A 44 9.52 1.36 26.93
CA ASP A 44 8.29 0.76 26.40
C ASP A 44 7.27 1.84 26.01
N LYS A 45 7.74 2.80 25.22
CA LYS A 45 6.95 3.91 24.67
C LYS A 45 6.31 3.54 23.34
N TYR A 46 5.18 4.18 23.04
CA TYR A 46 4.50 3.97 21.75
C TYR A 46 5.00 4.88 20.62
N TRP A 47 5.96 5.81 20.86
CA TRP A 47 6.62 6.61 19.81
C TRP A 47 8.13 6.82 20.04
N THR A 48 8.91 6.93 18.96
CA THR A 48 10.37 7.08 19.02
C THR A 48 10.89 8.47 18.62
N PHE A 49 10.04 9.35 18.10
CA PHE A 49 10.43 10.66 17.58
C PHE A 49 10.11 11.80 18.55
N LYS A 50 10.98 12.83 18.60
CA LYS A 50 10.79 14.02 19.45
C LYS A 50 9.50 14.80 19.17
N SER A 51 8.96 14.69 17.95
CA SER A 51 7.70 15.31 17.55
C SER A 51 6.45 14.48 17.89
N GLY A 52 6.64 13.34 18.57
CA GLY A 52 5.59 12.40 18.96
C GLY A 52 4.87 11.75 17.77
N ALA A 53 3.82 10.99 18.08
CA ALA A 53 2.95 10.38 17.07
C ALA A 53 2.35 11.42 16.10
N PHE A 54 1.99 12.60 16.61
CA PHE A 54 1.45 13.70 15.81
C PHE A 54 2.40 14.11 14.68
N GLY A 55 3.66 14.37 15.02
CA GLY A 55 4.67 14.79 14.06
C GLY A 55 5.07 13.70 13.08
N GLN A 56 5.10 12.44 13.53
CA GLN A 56 5.56 11.32 12.71
C GLN A 56 4.51 10.87 11.68
N TYR A 57 3.24 10.79 12.08
CA TYR A 57 2.21 10.11 11.29
C TYR A 57 1.19 11.05 10.65
N TYR A 58 0.90 12.21 11.25
CA TYR A 58 -0.20 13.07 10.81
C TYR A 58 0.25 14.39 10.19
N LEU A 59 1.37 14.94 10.67
CA LEU A 59 1.80 16.29 10.33
C LEU A 59 1.99 16.53 8.83
N GLY A 60 2.58 15.58 8.09
CA GLY A 60 2.77 15.72 6.64
C GLY A 60 1.45 15.91 5.89
N SER A 61 0.46 15.08 6.18
CA SER A 61 -0.89 15.17 5.58
C SER A 61 -1.62 16.44 6.03
N LEU A 62 -1.51 16.84 7.31
CA LEU A 62 -2.14 18.07 7.82
C LEU A 62 -1.54 19.34 7.20
N ILE A 63 -0.25 19.33 6.86
CA ILE A 63 0.39 20.43 6.12
C ILE A 63 -0.09 20.43 4.67
N TYR A 64 -0.17 19.27 4.03
CA TYR A 64 -0.65 19.12 2.64
C TYR A 64 -2.08 19.69 2.48
N TYR A 65 -2.97 19.40 3.42
CA TYR A 65 -4.34 19.96 3.45
C TYR A 65 -4.43 21.38 4.01
N GLU A 66 -3.30 22.03 4.27
CA GLU A 66 -3.21 23.38 4.81
C GLU A 66 -3.97 23.57 6.14
N LEU A 67 -4.08 22.52 6.95
CA LEU A 67 -4.69 22.57 8.28
C LEU A 67 -3.69 23.10 9.32
N VAL A 68 -2.42 22.71 9.18
CA VAL A 68 -1.34 23.03 10.11
C VAL A 68 -0.14 23.62 9.37
N LYS A 69 0.69 24.39 10.08
CA LYS A 69 2.05 24.78 9.65
C LYS A 69 3.05 24.60 10.80
N ILE A 70 4.33 24.51 10.43
CA ILE A 70 5.45 24.51 11.39
C ILE A 70 6.14 25.86 11.31
N GLU A 71 6.28 26.54 12.44
CA GLU A 71 7.08 27.77 12.57
C GLU A 71 7.96 27.64 13.81
N GLU A 72 9.27 27.88 13.67
CA GLU A 72 10.23 27.83 14.77
C GLU A 72 10.18 26.52 15.60
N GLY A 73 9.92 25.39 14.93
CA GLY A 73 9.81 24.07 15.58
C GLY A 73 8.51 23.85 16.37
N ARG A 74 7.51 24.73 16.23
CA ARG A 74 6.19 24.63 16.85
C ARG A 74 5.09 24.46 15.81
N PHE A 75 3.98 23.85 16.22
CA PHE A 75 2.81 23.61 15.36
C PHE A 75 1.77 24.72 15.54
N TYR A 76 1.25 25.22 14.43
CA TYR A 76 0.21 26.25 14.42
C TYR A 76 -0.93 25.84 13.48
N LEU A 77 -2.17 26.09 13.91
CA LEU A 77 -3.33 25.96 13.04
C LEU A 77 -3.36 27.08 12.00
N ARG A 78 -3.62 26.73 10.75
CA ARG A 78 -4.04 27.66 9.69
C ARG A 78 -5.55 27.91 9.80
N ASN A 79 -6.10 28.77 8.94
CA ASN A 79 -7.53 29.11 8.98
C ASN A 79 -8.42 27.87 8.83
N LYS A 80 -8.17 27.02 7.81
CA LYS A 80 -8.88 25.74 7.64
C LYS A 80 -8.76 24.82 8.86
N GLY A 81 -7.59 24.80 9.50
CA GLY A 81 -7.39 24.03 10.73
C GLY A 81 -8.18 24.56 11.93
N LYS A 82 -8.34 25.88 12.04
CA LYS A 82 -9.20 26.50 13.06
C LYS A 82 -10.68 26.21 12.81
N GLU A 83 -11.12 26.30 11.56
CA GLU A 83 -12.49 25.96 11.16
C GLU A 83 -12.82 24.50 11.50
N LEU A 84 -11.95 23.54 11.17
CA LEU A 84 -12.13 22.14 11.57
C LEU A 84 -12.14 21.97 13.09
N ALA A 85 -11.23 22.63 13.80
CA ALA A 85 -11.20 22.56 15.27
C ALA A 85 -12.48 23.12 15.92
N ASP A 86 -13.04 24.21 15.36
CA ASP A 86 -14.30 24.79 15.79
C ASP A 86 -15.49 23.86 15.46
N ALA A 87 -15.49 23.22 14.29
CA ALA A 87 -16.52 22.26 13.88
C ALA A 87 -16.56 21.01 14.79
N VAL A 88 -15.39 20.45 15.13
CA VAL A 88 -15.25 19.36 16.10
C VAL A 88 -15.70 19.84 17.48
N ARG A 89 -15.28 21.04 17.90
CA ARG A 89 -15.71 21.62 19.18
C ARG A 89 -17.23 21.67 19.24
N ASN A 90 -17.90 22.18 18.22
CA ASN A 90 -19.35 22.34 18.20
C ASN A 90 -20.10 21.00 18.16
N SER A 91 -19.45 19.93 17.69
CA SER A 91 -20.04 18.59 17.58
C SER A 91 -19.94 17.76 18.87
N ILE A 92 -19.15 18.21 19.86
CA ILE A 92 -18.86 17.48 21.10
C ILE A 92 -19.24 18.30 22.34
N ASP A 93 -19.94 17.65 23.29
CA ASP A 93 -20.36 18.26 24.55
C ASP A 93 -19.18 18.85 25.34
N GLU A 94 -19.39 20.02 25.95
CA GLU A 94 -18.33 20.74 26.66
C GLU A 94 -17.74 19.94 27.84
N ASN A 95 -18.55 19.16 28.55
CA ASN A 95 -18.07 18.36 29.67
C ASN A 95 -17.15 17.23 29.18
N ILE A 96 -17.49 16.61 28.05
CA ILE A 96 -16.62 15.60 27.41
C ILE A 96 -15.30 16.23 26.96
N ARG A 97 -15.31 17.41 26.34
CA ARG A 97 -14.07 18.11 25.96
C ARG A 97 -13.21 18.44 27.19
N LYS A 98 -13.83 18.89 28.29
CA LYS A 98 -13.13 19.15 29.56
C LYS A 98 -12.57 17.88 30.18
N LEU A 99 -13.32 16.78 30.15
CA LEU A 99 -12.87 15.47 30.62
C LEU A 99 -11.65 14.99 29.82
N PHE A 100 -11.69 15.11 28.49
CA PHE A 100 -10.58 14.72 27.62
C PHE A 100 -9.29 15.49 27.95
N LEU A 101 -9.38 16.82 28.07
CA LEU A 101 -8.25 17.65 28.47
C LEU A 101 -7.75 17.33 29.88
N LYS A 102 -8.66 17.08 30.82
CA LYS A 102 -8.32 16.69 32.18
C LYS A 102 -7.52 15.39 32.20
N CYS A 103 -7.94 14.35 31.47
CA CYS A 103 -7.21 13.09 31.38
C CYS A 103 -5.79 13.30 30.85
N ILE A 104 -5.62 14.15 29.83
CA ILE A 104 -4.29 14.50 29.30
C ILE A 104 -3.42 15.20 30.34
N LEU A 105 -3.97 16.18 31.05
CA LEU A 105 -3.24 16.96 32.07
C LEU A 105 -2.87 16.12 33.30
N ASP A 106 -3.77 15.23 33.71
CA ASP A 106 -3.57 14.32 34.83
C ASP A 106 -2.60 13.17 34.45
N GLY A 107 -2.31 12.99 33.16
CA GLY A 107 -1.44 11.91 32.68
C GLY A 107 -2.02 10.51 32.87
N SER A 108 -3.33 10.41 33.15
CA SER A 108 -4.01 9.14 33.41
C SER A 108 -5.40 9.10 32.78
N LEU A 109 -5.87 7.89 32.49
CA LEU A 109 -7.19 7.66 31.92
C LEU A 109 -7.87 6.52 32.69
N LYS A 110 -9.07 6.75 33.23
CA LYS A 110 -9.86 5.72 33.91
C LYS A 110 -10.74 4.96 32.91
N GLU A 111 -11.08 3.70 33.21
CA GLU A 111 -12.00 2.91 32.38
C GLU A 111 -13.35 3.61 32.20
N GLU A 112 -13.94 4.11 33.29
CA GLU A 112 -15.20 4.88 33.26
C GLU A 112 -15.11 6.09 32.31
N ALA A 113 -13.96 6.76 32.28
CA ALA A 113 -13.74 7.89 31.38
C ALA A 113 -13.61 7.45 29.91
N ILE A 114 -13.17 6.22 29.63
CA ILE A 114 -13.16 5.68 28.26
C ILE A 114 -14.58 5.55 27.71
N GLU A 115 -15.54 5.13 28.55
CA GLU A 115 -16.95 5.03 28.18
C GLU A 115 -17.55 6.42 27.90
N ASP A 116 -17.29 7.40 28.76
CA ASP A 116 -17.77 8.78 28.58
C ASP A 116 -17.19 9.44 27.31
N LEU A 117 -15.91 9.17 27.02
CA LEU A 117 -15.19 9.74 25.88
C LEU A 117 -15.54 9.07 24.54
N GLN A 118 -16.47 8.11 24.50
CA GLN A 118 -16.86 7.42 23.27
C GLN A 118 -17.43 8.34 22.18
N SER A 119 -17.99 9.49 22.55
CA SER A 119 -18.43 10.49 21.56
C SER A 119 -17.28 11.10 20.75
N LEU A 120 -16.02 10.97 21.20
CA LEU A 120 -14.83 11.35 20.44
C LEU A 120 -14.31 10.23 19.53
N ALA A 121 -14.93 9.05 19.54
CA ALA A 121 -14.50 7.93 18.71
C ALA A 121 -14.62 8.28 17.22
N ILE A 122 -13.61 7.93 16.43
CA ILE A 122 -13.51 8.40 15.03
C ILE A 122 -14.61 7.87 14.11
N HIS A 123 -15.28 6.80 14.51
CA HIS A 123 -16.40 6.18 13.78
C HIS A 123 -17.77 6.70 14.24
N ARG A 124 -17.82 7.62 15.21
CA ARG A 124 -19.07 8.19 15.77
C ARG A 124 -19.30 9.64 15.34
N ILE A 125 -18.93 9.96 14.10
CA ILE A 125 -19.16 11.28 13.54
C ILE A 125 -20.66 11.45 13.30
N ASN A 126 -21.25 12.49 13.88
CA ASN A 126 -22.67 12.79 13.69
C ASN A 126 -22.92 13.26 12.26
N VAL A 127 -23.56 12.44 11.44
CA VAL A 127 -23.91 12.77 10.05
C VAL A 127 -24.69 14.08 9.98
N GLY A 128 -24.25 14.99 9.11
CA GLY A 128 -24.84 16.32 8.95
C GLY A 128 -24.36 17.38 9.95
N SER A 129 -23.51 17.03 10.93
CA SER A 129 -22.85 18.01 11.79
C SER A 129 -21.88 18.90 11.02
N GLU A 130 -21.44 20.01 11.63
CA GLU A 130 -20.39 20.85 11.05
C GLU A 130 -19.08 20.07 10.84
N GLU A 131 -18.73 19.17 11.77
CA GLU A 131 -17.56 18.29 11.64
C GLU A 131 -17.71 17.37 10.43
N TRP A 132 -18.88 16.71 10.31
CA TRP A 132 -19.16 15.82 9.18
C TRP A 132 -19.09 16.57 7.85
N LEU A 133 -19.72 17.75 7.75
CA LEU A 133 -19.69 18.56 6.53
C LEU A 133 -18.26 18.94 6.12
N PHE A 134 -17.43 19.32 7.10
CA PHE A 134 -16.04 19.68 6.83
C PHE A 134 -15.22 18.47 6.35
N LEU A 135 -15.30 17.34 7.07
CA LEU A 135 -14.59 16.12 6.71
C LEU A 135 -15.08 15.53 5.39
N ASN A 136 -16.39 15.58 5.14
CA ASN A 136 -16.96 15.10 3.90
C ASN A 136 -16.50 15.93 2.71
N ASN A 137 -16.43 17.25 2.86
CA ASN A 137 -15.89 18.14 1.85
C ASN A 137 -14.41 17.83 1.59
N LEU A 138 -13.62 17.59 2.63
CA LEU A 138 -12.22 17.16 2.49
C LEU A 138 -12.10 15.83 1.73
N LEU A 139 -13.02 14.89 1.97
CA LEU A 139 -13.02 13.56 1.36
C LEU A 139 -13.57 13.51 -0.07
N THR A 140 -14.46 14.41 -0.45
CA THR A 140 -15.20 14.32 -1.73
C THR A 140 -14.96 15.47 -2.70
N LYS A 141 -14.44 16.61 -2.26
CA LYS A 141 -14.11 17.70 -3.16
C LYS A 141 -12.92 17.35 -4.05
N SER A 142 -12.91 17.82 -5.29
CA SER A 142 -11.74 17.72 -6.17
C SER A 142 -10.55 18.49 -5.58
N ASP A 143 -9.34 17.93 -5.73
CA ASP A 143 -8.10 18.63 -5.43
C ASP A 143 -7.82 19.67 -6.54
N GLU A 144 -7.01 20.70 -6.25
CA GLU A 144 -6.76 21.80 -7.22
C GLU A 144 -6.26 21.30 -8.58
N ASP A 145 -5.41 20.27 -8.58
CA ASP A 145 -4.80 19.70 -9.79
C ASP A 145 -5.18 18.21 -10.03
N SER A 146 -6.14 17.66 -9.29
CA SER A 146 -6.46 16.23 -9.38
C SER A 146 -7.89 15.87 -8.99
N SER A 147 -8.49 14.95 -9.74
CA SER A 147 -9.77 14.32 -9.44
C SER A 147 -9.64 12.89 -8.92
N LEU A 148 -8.41 12.35 -8.81
CA LEU A 148 -8.16 10.91 -8.60
C LEU A 148 -8.83 10.35 -7.34
N ARG A 149 -8.78 11.10 -6.22
CA ARG A 149 -9.40 10.68 -4.94
C ARG A 149 -10.92 10.62 -5.05
N ARG A 150 -11.53 11.69 -5.56
CA ARG A 150 -12.98 11.81 -5.73
C ARG A 150 -13.50 10.76 -6.73
N GLU A 151 -12.81 10.57 -7.84
CA GLU A 151 -13.12 9.54 -8.83
C GLU A 151 -12.99 8.13 -8.26
N THR A 152 -11.97 7.86 -7.43
CA THR A 152 -11.82 6.56 -6.77
C THR A 152 -13.02 6.27 -5.85
N ILE A 153 -13.51 7.26 -5.10
CA ILE A 153 -14.72 7.09 -4.27
C ILE A 153 -15.92 6.74 -5.13
N PHE A 154 -16.12 7.46 -6.23
CA PHE A 154 -17.20 7.19 -7.17
C PHE A 154 -17.12 5.78 -7.76
N LEU A 155 -15.93 5.36 -8.21
CA LEU A 155 -15.71 4.01 -8.74
C LEU A 155 -15.99 2.94 -7.68
N LEU A 156 -15.47 3.12 -6.46
CA LEU A 156 -15.64 2.16 -5.37
C LEU A 156 -17.12 2.01 -4.96
N LEU A 157 -17.86 3.11 -4.81
CA LEU A 157 -19.28 3.05 -4.46
C LEU A 157 -20.12 2.41 -5.59
N ASN A 158 -19.79 2.66 -6.86
CA ASN A 158 -20.43 1.99 -7.99
C ASN A 158 -20.13 0.49 -8.04
N ASP A 159 -18.94 0.08 -7.62
CA ASP A 159 -18.58 -1.34 -7.55
C ASP A 159 -19.34 -2.05 -6.44
N ILE A 160 -19.41 -1.44 -5.26
CA ILE A 160 -20.20 -1.96 -4.14
C ILE A 160 -21.68 -2.05 -4.51
N SER A 161 -22.24 -1.06 -5.22
CA SER A 161 -23.64 -1.10 -5.67
C SER A 161 -23.95 -2.23 -6.65
N LYS A 162 -22.93 -2.75 -7.33
CA LYS A 162 -22.99 -3.91 -8.22
C LYS A 162 -22.62 -5.23 -7.52
N GLY A 163 -22.33 -5.20 -6.22
CA GLY A 163 -21.96 -6.38 -5.44
C GLY A 163 -20.50 -6.82 -5.60
N VAL A 164 -19.61 -5.96 -6.07
CA VAL A 164 -18.17 -6.24 -6.14
C VAL A 164 -17.56 -6.13 -4.75
N GLU A 165 -16.88 -7.19 -4.31
CA GLU A 165 -16.16 -7.19 -3.04
C GLU A 165 -14.97 -6.22 -3.08
N ILE A 166 -14.68 -5.60 -1.94
CA ILE A 166 -13.63 -4.58 -1.84
C ILE A 166 -12.25 -5.11 -2.23
N GLN A 167 -11.96 -6.37 -1.92
CA GLN A 167 -10.70 -7.03 -2.24
C GLN A 167 -10.50 -7.17 -3.76
N GLU A 168 -11.61 -7.27 -4.51
CA GLU A 168 -11.61 -7.40 -5.96
C GLU A 168 -11.57 -6.04 -6.66
N PHE A 169 -11.71 -4.91 -5.95
CA PHE A 169 -11.83 -3.57 -6.54
C PHE A 169 -10.75 -3.29 -7.59
N VAL A 170 -9.47 -3.49 -7.25
CA VAL A 170 -8.36 -3.17 -8.16
C VAL A 170 -8.39 -4.05 -9.42
N LYS A 171 -8.62 -5.35 -9.25
CA LYS A 171 -8.74 -6.31 -10.35
C LYS A 171 -9.96 -5.99 -11.22
N ASN A 172 -11.06 -5.58 -10.60
CA ASN A 172 -12.27 -5.14 -11.29
C ASN A 172 -11.99 -3.88 -12.13
N ARG A 173 -11.22 -2.90 -11.62
CA ARG A 173 -10.78 -1.73 -12.41
C ARG A 173 -9.95 -2.11 -13.62
N PHE A 174 -9.06 -3.10 -13.48
CA PHE A 174 -8.27 -3.61 -14.59
C PHE A 174 -9.15 -4.27 -15.66
N LEU A 175 -10.12 -5.11 -15.26
CA LEU A 175 -10.99 -5.85 -16.18
C LEU A 175 -12.00 -4.95 -16.92
N HIS A 176 -12.47 -3.88 -16.29
CA HIS A 176 -13.53 -3.02 -16.81
C HIS A 176 -13.06 -1.62 -17.22
N ILE A 177 -11.77 -1.45 -17.51
CA ILE A 177 -11.19 -0.15 -17.91
C ILE A 177 -11.93 0.51 -19.09
N THR A 178 -12.48 -0.27 -20.02
CA THR A 178 -13.24 0.25 -21.17
C THR A 178 -14.66 0.71 -20.81
N GLU A 179 -15.21 0.27 -19.68
CA GLU A 179 -16.55 0.61 -19.21
C GLU A 179 -16.57 1.89 -18.35
N ASP A 180 -15.44 2.22 -17.72
CA ASP A 180 -15.30 3.34 -16.80
C ASP A 180 -15.20 4.72 -17.48
N GLY A 181 -15.26 4.76 -18.81
CA GLY A 181 -15.14 5.98 -19.60
C GLY A 181 -13.77 6.66 -19.45
N ASN A 182 -13.74 7.99 -19.48
CA ASN A 182 -12.50 8.79 -19.45
C ASN A 182 -12.09 9.21 -18.01
N LEU A 183 -12.48 8.46 -16.97
CA LEU A 183 -12.09 8.77 -15.60
C LEU A 183 -10.58 8.56 -15.41
N HIS A 184 -9.89 9.58 -14.92
CA HIS A 184 -8.45 9.53 -14.67
C HIS A 184 -8.06 8.47 -13.64
N ALA A 185 -8.87 8.27 -12.59
CA ALA A 185 -8.64 7.26 -11.57
C ALA A 185 -8.83 5.84 -12.11
N ALA A 186 -9.74 5.62 -13.05
CA ALA A 186 -9.91 4.30 -13.67
C ALA A 186 -8.61 3.88 -14.37
N PHE A 187 -8.05 4.76 -15.19
CA PHE A 187 -6.72 4.52 -15.78
C PHE A 187 -5.63 4.39 -14.72
N GLY A 188 -5.68 5.20 -13.66
CA GLY A 188 -4.74 5.10 -12.53
C GLY A 188 -4.75 3.72 -11.85
N TRP A 189 -5.93 3.12 -11.65
CA TRP A 189 -6.07 1.79 -11.07
C TRP A 189 -5.65 0.67 -12.04
N TYR A 190 -5.97 0.80 -13.33
CA TYR A 190 -5.44 -0.06 -14.37
C TYR A 190 -3.90 -0.03 -14.39
N PHE A 191 -3.31 1.17 -14.41
CA PHE A 191 -1.86 1.37 -14.37
C PHE A 191 -1.24 0.78 -13.09
N TYR A 192 -1.89 0.97 -11.95
CA TYR A 192 -1.47 0.39 -10.67
C TYR A 192 -1.46 -1.14 -10.71
N TYR A 193 -2.49 -1.78 -11.29
CA TYR A 193 -2.55 -3.23 -11.43
C TYR A 193 -1.39 -3.78 -12.29
N LEU A 194 -1.02 -3.07 -13.36
CA LEU A 194 0.15 -3.42 -14.17
C LEU A 194 1.46 -3.27 -13.39
N CYS A 195 1.60 -2.20 -12.59
CA CYS A 195 2.77 -2.01 -11.71
C CYS A 195 2.87 -3.14 -10.69
N GLU A 196 1.75 -3.51 -10.06
CA GLU A 196 1.68 -4.64 -9.12
C GLU A 196 2.16 -5.94 -9.76
N GLY A 197 1.65 -6.28 -10.95
CA GLY A 197 2.09 -7.48 -11.67
C GLY A 197 3.59 -7.47 -11.98
N LEU A 198 4.13 -6.32 -12.39
CA LEU A 198 5.58 -6.16 -12.62
C LEU A 198 6.39 -6.37 -11.34
N HIS A 199 6.02 -5.69 -10.26
CA HIS A 199 6.74 -5.74 -8.98
C HIS A 199 6.65 -7.12 -8.34
N TYR A 200 5.47 -7.74 -8.37
CA TYR A 200 5.26 -9.08 -7.84
C TYR A 200 6.10 -10.13 -8.57
N CYS A 201 6.23 -10.02 -9.90
CA CYS A 201 7.14 -10.87 -10.68
C CYS A 201 8.60 -10.73 -10.24
N ILE A 202 9.08 -9.49 -10.08
CA ILE A 202 10.47 -9.22 -9.66
C ILE A 202 10.72 -9.77 -8.25
N ASP A 203 9.80 -9.51 -7.32
CA ASP A 203 9.88 -9.98 -5.94
C ASP A 203 9.81 -11.51 -5.85
N LEU A 204 9.04 -12.16 -6.71
CA LEU A 204 8.99 -13.62 -6.80
C LEU A 204 10.31 -14.22 -7.30
N PHE A 205 10.93 -13.62 -8.33
CA PHE A 205 12.26 -14.06 -8.75
C PHE A 205 13.30 -13.85 -7.66
N PHE A 206 13.21 -12.75 -6.92
CA PHE A 206 14.07 -12.52 -5.77
C PHE A 206 13.85 -13.56 -4.67
N CYS A 207 12.59 -13.91 -4.37
CA CYS A 207 12.23 -15.00 -3.46
C CYS A 207 12.84 -16.33 -3.92
N LEU A 208 12.72 -16.67 -5.21
CA LEU A 208 13.31 -17.89 -5.78
C LEU A 208 14.84 -17.91 -5.61
N ILE A 209 15.50 -16.79 -5.87
CA ILE A 209 16.96 -16.65 -5.67
C ILE A 209 17.33 -16.94 -4.21
N LEU A 210 16.64 -16.32 -3.25
CA LEU A 210 16.89 -16.54 -1.81
C LEU A 210 16.58 -17.98 -1.40
N TYR A 211 15.51 -18.56 -1.92
CA TYR A 211 15.14 -19.96 -1.71
C TYR A 211 16.24 -20.90 -2.18
N LYS A 212 16.78 -20.69 -3.40
CA LYS A 212 17.86 -21.51 -3.96
C LYS A 212 19.20 -21.31 -3.27
N ILE A 213 19.52 -20.11 -2.77
CA ILE A 213 20.70 -19.90 -1.91
C ILE A 213 20.61 -20.78 -0.65
N HIS A 214 19.41 -20.86 -0.04
CA HIS A 214 19.17 -21.71 1.12
C HIS A 214 19.27 -23.19 0.80
N GLU A 215 18.57 -23.64 -0.24
CA GLU A 215 18.51 -25.04 -0.69
C GLU A 215 19.91 -25.58 -1.04
N LEU A 216 20.70 -24.79 -1.76
CA LEU A 216 22.06 -25.15 -2.20
C LEU A 216 23.14 -24.86 -1.15
N HIS A 217 22.75 -24.48 0.06
CA HIS A 217 23.64 -24.21 1.20
C HIS A 217 24.75 -23.19 0.90
N ASN A 218 24.35 -21.95 0.59
CA ASN A 218 25.23 -20.82 0.29
C ASN A 218 26.21 -21.11 -0.87
N PRO A 219 25.69 -21.35 -2.09
CA PRO A 219 26.48 -21.78 -3.23
C PRO A 219 27.33 -20.64 -3.83
N PRO A 220 28.33 -20.96 -4.67
CA PRO A 220 28.89 -19.99 -5.62
C PRO A 220 27.84 -19.45 -6.60
N ILE A 221 27.99 -18.19 -7.05
CA ILE A 221 27.05 -17.53 -7.98
C ILE A 221 26.80 -18.36 -9.25
N ALA A 222 27.86 -18.94 -9.82
CA ALA A 222 27.76 -19.73 -11.04
C ALA A 222 26.88 -20.97 -10.85
N LEU A 223 27.00 -21.65 -9.71
CA LEU A 223 26.18 -22.83 -9.39
C LEU A 223 24.72 -22.43 -9.16
N LEU A 224 24.48 -21.35 -8.42
CA LEU A 224 23.13 -20.82 -8.17
C LEU A 224 22.41 -20.49 -9.49
N SER A 225 23.08 -19.71 -10.35
CA SER A 225 22.50 -19.29 -11.63
C SER A 225 22.22 -20.48 -12.54
N GLN A 226 23.14 -21.45 -12.58
CA GLN A 226 22.95 -22.68 -13.35
C GLN A 226 21.78 -23.53 -12.83
N ASP A 227 21.65 -23.69 -11.52
CA ASP A 227 20.58 -24.49 -10.91
C ASP A 227 19.19 -23.87 -11.14
N ILE A 228 19.04 -22.56 -10.91
CA ILE A 228 17.79 -21.84 -11.21
C ILE A 228 17.45 -22.00 -12.68
N LYS A 229 18.41 -21.76 -13.57
CA LYS A 229 18.21 -21.88 -15.02
C LYS A 229 17.73 -23.27 -15.42
N GLN A 230 18.42 -24.33 -14.98
CA GLN A 230 18.02 -25.71 -15.30
C GLN A 230 16.64 -26.05 -14.75
N SER A 231 16.35 -25.63 -13.51
CA SER A 231 15.05 -25.85 -12.88
C SER A 231 13.92 -25.20 -13.69
N LEU A 232 14.07 -23.92 -14.09
CA LEU A 232 13.06 -23.22 -14.89
C LEU A 232 12.90 -23.85 -16.27
N LEU A 233 14.01 -24.17 -16.96
CA LEU A 233 13.98 -24.77 -18.30
C LEU A 233 13.26 -26.12 -18.34
N SER A 234 13.35 -26.91 -17.27
CA SER A 234 12.64 -28.19 -17.15
C SER A 234 11.12 -28.08 -17.12
N VAL A 235 10.59 -26.91 -16.74
CA VAL A 235 9.14 -26.65 -16.72
C VAL A 235 8.63 -26.06 -18.04
N ILE A 236 9.51 -25.42 -18.83
CA ILE A 236 9.16 -24.74 -20.09
C ILE A 236 9.74 -25.43 -21.33
N GLU A 237 9.86 -26.76 -21.31
CA GLU A 237 10.44 -27.54 -22.42
C GLU A 237 9.75 -27.27 -23.77
N LYS A 238 8.44 -26.94 -23.75
CA LYS A 238 7.68 -26.65 -24.98
C LYS A 238 8.01 -25.27 -25.53
N GLU A 239 8.16 -24.29 -24.66
CA GLU A 239 8.48 -22.91 -25.00
C GLU A 239 9.92 -22.77 -25.50
N MET A 240 10.79 -23.74 -25.19
CA MET A 240 12.14 -23.82 -25.76
C MET A 240 12.17 -24.01 -27.29
N ASN A 241 11.03 -24.30 -27.93
CA ASN A 241 10.90 -24.28 -29.38
C ASN A 241 10.89 -22.86 -29.99
N TYR A 242 10.67 -21.83 -29.17
CA TYR A 242 10.75 -20.44 -29.61
C TYR A 242 12.21 -20.00 -29.72
N ASN A 243 12.56 -19.33 -30.83
CA ASN A 243 13.92 -18.89 -31.11
C ASN A 243 14.33 -17.67 -30.29
N SER A 244 13.36 -16.90 -29.80
CA SER A 244 13.58 -15.71 -28.99
C SER A 244 12.49 -15.49 -27.96
N LEU A 245 12.78 -14.63 -26.99
CA LEU A 245 11.82 -14.16 -26.01
C LEU A 245 10.64 -13.42 -26.66
N ASP A 246 10.87 -12.65 -27.73
CA ASP A 246 9.80 -11.99 -28.49
C ASP A 246 8.90 -12.97 -29.25
N GLU A 247 9.44 -14.08 -29.76
CA GLU A 247 8.63 -15.14 -30.36
C GLU A 247 7.74 -15.78 -29.30
N TRP A 248 8.28 -16.08 -28.11
CA TRP A 248 7.46 -16.59 -27.01
C TRP A 248 6.39 -15.57 -26.61
N ARG A 249 6.74 -14.29 -26.44
CA ARG A 249 5.80 -13.20 -26.11
C ARG A 249 4.57 -13.20 -27.00
N LYS A 250 4.77 -13.30 -28.32
CA LYS A 250 3.69 -13.29 -29.33
C LYS A 250 2.75 -14.50 -29.22
N ASN A 251 3.18 -15.56 -28.55
CA ASN A 251 2.43 -16.79 -28.36
C ASN A 251 1.81 -16.92 -26.95
N VAL A 252 1.99 -15.94 -26.06
CA VAL A 252 1.28 -15.90 -24.76
C VAL A 252 -0.12 -15.30 -24.98
N SER A 253 -1.14 -16.16 -24.97
CA SER A 253 -2.53 -15.77 -25.24
C SER A 253 -3.35 -15.44 -23.99
N ASP A 254 -2.96 -15.93 -22.82
CA ASP A 254 -3.76 -15.78 -21.60
C ASP A 254 -3.78 -14.32 -21.11
N ASN A 255 -4.89 -13.95 -20.46
CA ASN A 255 -5.06 -12.61 -19.91
C ASN A 255 -4.18 -12.40 -18.68
N ILE A 256 -3.74 -11.16 -18.46
CA ILE A 256 -2.86 -10.76 -17.34
C ILE A 256 -3.42 -11.25 -16.01
N ASN A 257 -4.71 -11.05 -15.75
CA ASN A 257 -5.34 -11.45 -14.49
C ASN A 257 -5.34 -12.97 -14.26
N ILE A 258 -5.50 -13.77 -15.32
CA ILE A 258 -5.49 -15.24 -15.22
C ILE A 258 -4.09 -15.71 -14.86
N ILE A 259 -3.08 -15.25 -15.61
CA ILE A 259 -1.68 -15.61 -15.35
C ILE A 259 -1.28 -15.16 -13.93
N TYR A 260 -1.74 -13.98 -13.50
CA TYR A 260 -1.43 -13.45 -12.18
C TYR A 260 -2.09 -14.27 -11.06
N ASP A 261 -3.36 -14.66 -11.20
CA ASP A 261 -4.04 -15.54 -10.23
C ASP A 261 -3.35 -16.92 -10.13
N GLU A 262 -2.99 -17.53 -11.26
CA GLU A 262 -2.24 -18.80 -11.30
C GLU A 262 -0.88 -18.69 -10.62
N LEU A 263 -0.15 -17.61 -10.89
CA LEU A 263 1.12 -17.31 -10.24
C LEU A 263 0.96 -17.26 -8.71
N ARG A 264 -0.07 -16.54 -8.21
CA ARG A 264 -0.36 -16.45 -6.77
C ARG A 264 -0.69 -17.82 -6.17
N ASP A 265 -1.43 -18.66 -6.89
CA ASP A 265 -1.74 -20.03 -6.45
C ASP A 265 -0.46 -20.87 -6.28
N TYR A 266 0.49 -20.82 -7.23
CA TYR A 266 1.79 -21.51 -7.07
C TYR A 266 2.61 -20.98 -5.89
N VAL A 267 2.63 -19.65 -5.67
CA VAL A 267 3.30 -19.05 -4.51
C VAL A 267 2.68 -19.55 -3.19
N SER A 268 1.36 -19.64 -3.11
CA SER A 268 0.65 -20.13 -1.92
C SER A 268 1.02 -21.58 -1.58
N LYS A 269 1.33 -22.38 -2.61
CA LYS A 269 1.79 -23.78 -2.53
C LYS A 269 3.30 -23.91 -2.33
N GLN A 270 4.04 -22.80 -2.28
CA GLN A 270 5.51 -22.74 -2.21
C GLN A 270 6.20 -23.41 -3.41
N ASP A 271 5.51 -23.53 -4.55
CA ASP A 271 6.10 -24.00 -5.81
C ASP A 271 6.72 -22.82 -6.56
N TYR A 272 7.88 -22.37 -6.09
CA TYR A 272 8.54 -21.17 -6.61
C TYR A 272 9.08 -21.34 -8.04
N ILE A 273 9.32 -22.58 -8.50
CA ILE A 273 9.76 -22.84 -9.87
C ILE A 273 8.60 -22.63 -10.84
N SER A 274 7.46 -23.27 -10.60
CA SER A 274 6.27 -23.08 -11.43
C SER A 274 5.77 -21.63 -11.35
N ALA A 275 5.80 -21.02 -10.17
CA ALA A 275 5.46 -19.60 -10.00
C ALA A 275 6.36 -18.71 -10.86
N ALA A 276 7.68 -18.91 -10.84
CA ALA A 276 8.61 -18.10 -11.62
C ALA A 276 8.42 -18.26 -13.14
N VAL A 277 8.01 -19.44 -13.62
CA VAL A 277 7.62 -19.61 -15.03
C VAL A 277 6.38 -18.77 -15.38
N HIS A 278 5.37 -18.75 -14.52
CA HIS A 278 4.20 -17.89 -14.71
C HIS A 278 4.57 -16.41 -14.60
N ALA A 279 5.56 -16.06 -13.78
CA ALA A 279 6.11 -14.71 -13.72
C ALA A 279 6.73 -14.27 -15.05
N ILE A 280 7.47 -15.15 -15.75
CA ILE A 280 7.98 -14.84 -17.10
C ILE A 280 6.83 -14.61 -18.07
N ARG A 281 5.83 -15.51 -18.08
CA ARG A 281 4.64 -15.36 -18.93
C ARG A 281 3.90 -14.05 -18.64
N LEU A 282 3.76 -13.68 -17.37
CA LEU A 282 3.13 -12.44 -16.94
C LEU A 282 3.94 -11.23 -17.40
N LEU A 283 5.27 -11.21 -17.22
CA LEU A 283 6.12 -10.13 -17.71
C LEU A 283 6.06 -9.95 -19.24
N LEU A 284 6.00 -11.06 -19.99
CA LEU A 284 5.80 -11.02 -21.45
C LEU A 284 4.45 -10.41 -21.81
N ARG A 285 3.38 -10.82 -21.10
CA ARG A 285 2.04 -10.30 -21.33
C ARG A 285 1.92 -8.82 -20.93
N LEU A 286 2.52 -8.41 -19.82
CA LEU A 286 2.62 -7.01 -19.38
C LEU A 286 3.38 -6.16 -20.40
N TYR A 287 4.47 -6.67 -20.98
CA TYR A 287 5.19 -5.95 -22.03
C TYR A 287 4.34 -5.77 -23.30
N THR A 288 3.57 -6.79 -23.71
CA THR A 288 2.61 -6.65 -24.81
C THR A 288 1.53 -5.60 -24.51
N GLU A 289 1.01 -5.58 -23.28
CA GLU A 289 0.03 -4.58 -22.86
C GLU A 289 0.62 -3.16 -22.87
N PHE A 290 1.86 -3.02 -22.40
CA PHE A 290 2.60 -1.77 -22.46
C PHE A 290 2.88 -1.33 -23.90
N GLU A 291 3.30 -2.23 -24.79
CA GLU A 291 3.56 -1.90 -26.20
C GLU A 291 2.28 -1.35 -26.87
N ASN A 292 1.14 -1.99 -26.63
CA ASN A 292 -0.15 -1.60 -27.18
C ASN A 292 -0.67 -0.25 -26.64
N ASN A 293 -0.33 0.12 -25.40
CA ASN A 293 -0.84 1.32 -24.71
C ASN A 293 0.27 2.28 -24.26
N SER A 294 1.43 2.22 -24.93
CA SER A 294 2.67 2.88 -24.47
C SER A 294 2.50 4.40 -24.36
N LYS A 295 1.76 5.00 -25.29
CA LYS A 295 1.50 6.43 -25.32
C LYS A 295 0.70 6.87 -24.10
N GLU A 296 -0.44 6.22 -23.84
CA GLU A 296 -1.33 6.53 -22.72
C GLU A 296 -0.61 6.32 -21.38
N ILE A 297 0.12 5.22 -21.24
CA ILE A 297 0.90 4.90 -20.04
C ILE A 297 1.97 5.98 -19.78
N GLU A 298 2.76 6.34 -20.79
CA GLU A 298 3.81 7.34 -20.61
C GLU A 298 3.30 8.76 -20.38
N GLU A 299 2.17 9.12 -21.00
CA GLU A 299 1.48 10.37 -20.75
C GLU A 299 0.98 10.43 -19.31
N PHE A 300 0.42 9.34 -18.79
CA PHE A 300 0.00 9.24 -17.38
C PHE A 300 1.18 9.34 -16.42
N GLU A 301 2.27 8.61 -16.66
CA GLU A 301 3.48 8.70 -15.85
C GLU A 301 4.07 10.12 -15.83
N LYS A 302 4.05 10.81 -16.97
CA LYS A 302 4.54 12.19 -17.07
C LYS A 302 3.61 13.16 -16.35
N LYS A 303 2.29 13.05 -16.54
CA LYS A 303 1.28 13.94 -15.92
C LYS A 303 1.35 13.89 -14.39
N ASN A 304 1.65 12.72 -13.83
CA ASN A 304 1.67 12.49 -12.38
C ASN A 304 3.10 12.50 -11.78
N ASP A 305 4.11 13.00 -12.50
CA ASP A 305 5.53 13.07 -12.08
C ASP A 305 6.12 11.72 -11.58
N LEU A 306 5.64 10.60 -12.14
CA LEU A 306 6.03 9.25 -11.73
C LEU A 306 7.38 8.83 -12.30
N LYS A 307 7.85 9.47 -13.38
CA LYS A 307 9.13 9.15 -14.04
C LYS A 307 10.37 9.34 -13.16
N ARG A 308 10.23 10.02 -12.01
CA ARG A 308 11.31 10.16 -11.01
C ARG A 308 11.41 8.95 -10.06
N GLN A 309 10.38 8.11 -10.03
CA GLN A 309 10.31 6.94 -9.17
C GLN A 309 10.96 5.76 -9.89
N ARG A 310 11.98 5.17 -9.26
CA ARG A 310 12.64 3.97 -9.78
C ARG A 310 11.68 2.79 -9.75
N GLY A 311 11.64 2.03 -10.84
CA GLY A 311 10.81 0.84 -10.95
C GLY A 311 9.38 1.13 -11.41
N ILE A 312 9.12 2.31 -11.97
CA ILE A 312 7.83 2.60 -12.59
C ILE A 312 7.61 1.70 -13.82
N LEU A 313 6.36 1.48 -14.23
CA LEU A 313 5.97 0.47 -15.23
C LEU A 313 6.80 0.55 -16.52
N SER A 314 6.88 1.73 -17.14
CA SER A 314 7.60 1.88 -18.41
C SER A 314 9.09 1.60 -18.25
N GLU A 315 9.76 2.20 -17.24
CA GLU A 315 11.18 1.95 -16.94
C GLU A 315 11.43 0.45 -16.69
N GLY A 316 10.59 -0.16 -15.85
CA GLY A 316 10.72 -1.55 -15.45
C GLY A 316 10.53 -2.51 -16.62
N LEU A 317 9.49 -2.35 -17.43
CA LEU A 317 9.27 -3.23 -18.58
C LEU A 317 10.34 -3.08 -19.66
N ARG A 318 10.90 -1.88 -19.85
CA ARG A 318 12.05 -1.70 -20.73
C ARG A 318 13.30 -2.40 -20.21
N SER A 319 13.55 -2.25 -18.91
CA SER A 319 14.72 -2.80 -18.23
C SER A 319 14.67 -4.33 -18.12
N TYR A 320 13.51 -4.90 -17.82
CA TYR A 320 13.33 -6.32 -17.56
C TYR A 320 12.89 -7.11 -18.79
N MET A 321 12.27 -6.48 -19.81
CA MET A 321 11.75 -7.18 -20.99
C MET A 321 12.30 -6.65 -22.31
N GLU A 322 12.07 -5.38 -22.67
CA GLU A 322 12.36 -4.83 -24.01
C GLU A 322 13.80 -5.13 -24.47
N ARG A 323 14.78 -4.87 -23.59
CA ARG A 323 16.20 -5.05 -23.91
C ARG A 323 16.62 -6.51 -24.15
N TYR A 324 15.79 -7.47 -23.77
CA TYR A 324 16.06 -8.91 -23.86
C TYR A 324 15.17 -9.65 -24.87
N LEU A 325 14.30 -8.93 -25.60
CA LEU A 325 13.37 -9.55 -26.56
C LEU A 325 14.05 -10.40 -27.65
N SER A 326 15.27 -10.03 -28.04
CA SER A 326 16.07 -10.78 -29.03
C SER A 326 16.86 -11.96 -28.45
N PHE A 327 16.85 -12.16 -27.12
CA PHE A 327 17.62 -13.20 -26.47
C PHE A 327 16.92 -14.56 -26.60
N SER A 328 17.71 -15.63 -26.56
CA SER A 328 17.15 -16.96 -26.26
C SER A 328 16.57 -16.96 -24.84
N ILE A 329 15.58 -17.82 -24.60
CA ILE A 329 14.96 -17.96 -23.26
C ILE A 329 16.01 -18.29 -22.20
N SER A 330 16.94 -19.19 -22.51
CA SER A 330 18.06 -19.55 -21.62
C SER A 330 18.95 -18.35 -21.28
N SER A 331 19.30 -17.51 -22.27
CA SER A 331 20.15 -16.33 -22.05
C SER A 331 19.41 -15.23 -21.28
N PHE A 332 18.10 -15.11 -21.50
CA PHE A 332 17.24 -14.20 -20.76
C PHE A 332 17.20 -14.56 -19.26
N ILE A 333 16.92 -15.82 -18.92
CA ILE A 333 16.85 -16.29 -17.52
C ILE A 333 18.16 -15.97 -16.77
N GLU A 334 19.30 -16.25 -17.40
CA GLU A 334 20.61 -15.97 -16.79
C GLU A 334 20.83 -14.48 -16.54
N SER A 335 20.45 -13.64 -17.51
CA SER A 335 20.55 -12.18 -17.39
C SER A 335 19.62 -11.62 -16.32
N LEU A 336 18.39 -12.15 -16.24
CA LEU A 336 17.37 -11.75 -15.27
C LEU A 336 17.83 -12.00 -13.83
N ILE A 337 18.37 -13.18 -13.54
CA ILE A 337 18.87 -13.54 -12.20
C ILE A 337 19.96 -12.55 -11.77
N VAL A 338 20.93 -12.30 -12.65
CA VAL A 338 22.04 -11.38 -12.37
C VAL A 338 21.54 -9.96 -12.14
N GLN A 339 20.61 -9.48 -12.97
CA GLN A 339 20.02 -8.15 -12.83
C GLN A 339 19.34 -7.98 -11.47
N ILE A 340 18.46 -8.91 -11.08
CA ILE A 340 17.72 -8.82 -9.80
C ILE A 340 18.68 -8.80 -8.61
N MET A 341 19.69 -9.69 -8.61
CA MET A 341 20.70 -9.72 -7.55
C MET A 341 21.46 -8.39 -7.44
N GLN A 342 21.87 -7.81 -8.57
CA GLN A 342 22.59 -6.53 -8.61
C GLN A 342 21.71 -5.38 -8.15
N GLU A 343 20.47 -5.31 -8.65
CA GLU A 343 19.54 -4.24 -8.30
C GLU A 343 19.19 -4.25 -6.80
N HIS A 344 18.90 -5.42 -6.23
CA HIS A 344 18.69 -5.56 -4.78
C HIS A 344 19.91 -5.07 -4.00
N THR A 345 21.12 -5.49 -4.40
CA THR A 345 22.36 -5.07 -3.73
C THR A 345 22.52 -3.54 -3.74
N VAL A 346 22.32 -2.90 -4.90
CA VAL A 346 22.43 -1.44 -5.05
C VAL A 346 21.36 -0.71 -4.23
N VAL A 347 20.10 -1.17 -4.28
CA VAL A 347 18.99 -0.54 -3.53
C VAL A 347 19.17 -0.71 -2.03
N ALA A 348 19.56 -1.90 -1.57
CA ALA A 348 19.80 -2.17 -0.16
C ALA A 348 20.91 -1.27 0.40
N ILE A 349 22.05 -1.16 -0.30
CA ILE A 349 23.16 -0.30 0.09
C ILE A 349 22.74 1.17 0.10
N ALA A 350 22.00 1.64 -0.92
CA ALA A 350 21.52 3.01 -0.97
C ALA A 350 20.56 3.35 0.20
N LYS A 351 19.72 2.39 0.62
CA LYS A 351 18.78 2.55 1.74
C LYS A 351 19.45 2.50 3.12
N MET A 352 20.64 1.89 3.25
CA MET A 352 21.34 1.84 4.54
C MET A 352 21.74 3.24 5.03
N GLY A 353 22.10 4.17 4.14
CA GLY A 353 22.43 5.54 4.52
C GLY A 353 23.48 5.61 5.65
N LYS A 354 23.11 6.21 6.79
CA LYS A 354 23.92 6.25 8.03
C LYS A 354 23.48 5.24 9.10
N ASN A 355 22.49 4.40 8.81
CA ASN A 355 21.99 3.41 9.76
C ASN A 355 22.92 2.19 9.75
N ASN A 356 23.18 1.61 10.93
CA ASN A 356 24.03 0.42 11.09
C ASN A 356 23.32 -0.90 10.74
N SER A 357 22.08 -0.85 10.24
CA SER A 357 21.31 -2.05 9.88
C SER A 357 21.63 -2.50 8.45
N ASP A 358 22.18 -3.71 8.29
CA ASP A 358 22.38 -4.32 6.96
C ASP A 358 21.02 -4.73 6.38
N LEU A 359 20.57 -4.01 5.36
CA LEU A 359 19.33 -4.27 4.64
C LEU A 359 19.46 -5.33 3.53
N ARG A 360 20.65 -5.87 3.28
CA ARG A 360 20.83 -6.92 2.27
C ARG A 360 20.25 -8.23 2.78
N LYS A 361 19.58 -8.97 1.89
CA LYS A 361 19.03 -10.30 2.16
C LYS A 361 19.99 -11.44 1.79
N PHE A 362 21.07 -11.11 1.09
CA PHE A 362 22.23 -11.97 0.89
C PHE A 362 23.50 -11.12 0.82
N ILE A 363 24.66 -11.72 1.08
CA ILE A 363 25.98 -11.09 0.92
C ILE A 363 26.91 -11.99 0.11
N LEU A 364 27.99 -11.41 -0.44
CA LEU A 364 29.05 -12.18 -1.10
C LEU A 364 30.23 -12.32 -0.13
N GLU A 365 30.60 -13.55 0.19
CA GLU A 365 31.69 -13.88 1.13
C GLU A 365 32.43 -15.13 0.63
N ASP A 366 33.76 -15.08 0.56
CA ASP A 366 34.62 -16.18 0.13
C ASP A 366 34.19 -16.86 -1.20
N GLY A 367 33.73 -16.05 -2.17
CA GLY A 367 33.28 -16.53 -3.47
C GLY A 367 31.90 -17.22 -3.47
N ARG A 368 31.19 -17.18 -2.33
CA ARG A 368 29.86 -17.74 -2.13
C ARG A 368 28.84 -16.64 -1.90
N ILE A 369 27.58 -16.96 -2.17
CA ILE A 369 26.46 -16.13 -1.78
C ILE A 369 25.94 -16.66 -0.44
N VAL A 370 25.95 -15.83 0.59
CA VAL A 370 25.47 -16.19 1.93
C VAL A 370 24.10 -15.56 2.16
N LEU A 371 23.12 -16.38 2.48
CA LEU A 371 21.78 -15.92 2.85
C LEU A 371 21.81 -15.16 4.19
N VAL A 372 21.17 -13.99 4.23
CA VAL A 372 20.94 -13.22 5.47
C VAL A 372 19.52 -13.40 5.96
N GLU A 373 18.52 -13.30 5.07
CA GLU A 373 17.11 -13.35 5.43
C GLU A 373 16.26 -13.80 4.22
N GLN A 374 15.30 -14.69 4.44
CA GLN A 374 14.30 -15.04 3.43
C GLN A 374 13.27 -13.92 3.26
N ARG A 375 12.81 -13.73 2.02
CA ARG A 375 11.72 -12.82 1.69
C ARG A 375 10.78 -13.49 0.70
N TYR A 376 9.49 -13.30 0.93
CA TYR A 376 8.42 -13.81 0.09
C TYR A 376 7.81 -12.65 -0.70
N PRO A 377 7.26 -12.90 -1.90
CA PRO A 377 6.59 -11.87 -2.67
C PRO A 377 5.33 -11.40 -1.93
N VAL A 378 5.11 -10.08 -1.90
CA VAL A 378 3.96 -9.47 -1.23
C VAL A 378 3.39 -8.42 -2.16
N GLU A 379 2.07 -8.48 -2.40
CA GLU A 379 1.35 -7.42 -3.11
C GLU A 379 1.41 -6.12 -2.31
N THR A 380 1.55 -4.99 -3.00
CA THR A 380 1.37 -3.73 -2.28
C THR A 380 -0.10 -3.61 -1.90
N SER A 381 -0.37 -3.24 -0.64
CA SER A 381 -1.73 -3.01 -0.19
C SER A 381 -2.09 -1.56 -0.49
N PRO A 382 -2.94 -1.27 -1.49
CA PRO A 382 -3.45 0.08 -1.64
C PRO A 382 -4.34 0.38 -0.43
N ARG A 383 -4.46 1.66 -0.04
CA ARG A 383 -5.25 2.09 1.14
C ARG A 383 -6.76 2.04 0.91
N ILE A 384 -7.25 1.08 0.12
CA ILE A 384 -8.67 0.90 -0.23
C ILE A 384 -9.49 0.49 1.00
N ASN A 385 -8.99 -0.43 1.82
CA ASN A 385 -9.67 -0.77 3.09
C ASN A 385 -9.80 0.46 4.01
N SER A 386 -8.78 1.32 4.05
CA SER A 386 -8.87 2.57 4.80
C SER A 386 -9.93 3.51 4.21
N LEU A 387 -10.00 3.62 2.88
CA LEU A 387 -11.04 4.41 2.21
C LEU A 387 -12.44 3.88 2.51
N PHE A 388 -12.64 2.57 2.47
CA PHE A 388 -13.92 1.95 2.79
C PHE A 388 -14.35 2.20 4.22
N ASN A 389 -13.43 2.07 5.19
CA ASN A 389 -13.73 2.41 6.57
C ASN A 389 -14.11 3.89 6.70
N PHE A 390 -13.43 4.80 5.99
CA PHE A 390 -13.84 6.21 5.96
C PHE A 390 -15.24 6.41 5.36
N LEU A 391 -15.61 5.65 4.33
CA LEU A 391 -16.94 5.72 3.74
C LEU A 391 -18.01 5.23 4.72
N GLN A 392 -17.74 4.19 5.51
CA GLN A 392 -18.61 3.75 6.61
C GLN A 392 -18.71 4.82 7.70
N ASP A 393 -17.58 5.34 8.20
CA ASP A 393 -17.52 6.36 9.25
C ASP A 393 -18.27 7.65 8.84
N MET A 394 -18.26 7.98 7.54
CA MET A 394 -18.95 9.14 6.97
C MET A 394 -20.40 8.84 6.56
N GLY A 395 -20.90 7.63 6.79
CA GLY A 395 -22.29 7.24 6.52
C GLY A 395 -22.64 7.01 5.06
N TYR A 396 -21.66 6.80 4.17
CA TYR A 396 -21.90 6.37 2.78
C TYR A 396 -22.33 4.90 2.70
N LEU A 397 -21.87 4.10 3.65
CA LEU A 397 -22.17 2.69 3.77
C LEU A 397 -22.75 2.42 5.16
N ASP A 398 -23.73 1.53 5.25
CA ASP A 398 -24.28 1.07 6.53
C ASP A 398 -23.46 -0.09 7.14
N GLU A 399 -23.93 -0.61 8.28
CA GLU A 399 -23.29 -1.73 9.00
C GLU A 399 -23.28 -3.04 8.18
N ASP A 400 -24.21 -3.19 7.23
CA ASP A 400 -24.30 -4.31 6.30
C ASP A 400 -23.49 -4.06 5.00
N ASN A 401 -22.69 -2.99 4.95
CA ASN A 401 -21.91 -2.55 3.79
C ASN A 401 -22.74 -2.18 2.56
N THR A 402 -24.01 -1.80 2.76
CA THR A 402 -24.92 -1.37 1.70
C THR A 402 -24.88 0.14 1.55
N LEU A 403 -25.07 0.64 0.32
CA LEU A 403 -25.11 2.07 0.03
C LEU A 403 -26.27 2.75 0.76
N THR A 404 -25.97 3.87 1.41
CA THR A 404 -26.98 4.75 2.00
C THR A 404 -27.49 5.77 0.98
N GLU A 405 -28.45 6.61 1.41
CA GLU A 405 -28.93 7.75 0.62
C GLU A 405 -27.80 8.74 0.31
N ILE A 406 -26.84 8.93 1.22
CA ILE A 406 -25.68 9.82 1.01
C ILE A 406 -24.83 9.34 -0.17
N ALA A 407 -24.55 8.03 -0.24
CA ALA A 407 -23.82 7.46 -1.36
C ALA A 407 -24.61 7.56 -2.66
N SER A 408 -25.91 7.27 -2.63
CA SER A 408 -26.78 7.36 -3.79
C SER A 408 -26.82 8.78 -4.37
N GLN A 409 -26.97 9.79 -3.50
CA GLN A 409 -26.93 11.20 -3.90
C GLN A 409 -25.56 11.62 -4.44
N PHE A 410 -24.46 11.15 -3.84
CA PHE A 410 -23.11 11.43 -4.35
C PHE A 410 -22.91 10.84 -5.75
N ILE A 411 -23.33 9.61 -5.99
CA ILE A 411 -23.26 8.96 -7.31
C ILE A 411 -24.13 9.72 -8.32
N GLU A 412 -25.38 10.05 -7.96
CA GLU A 412 -26.31 10.72 -8.86
C GLU A 412 -25.85 12.14 -9.24
N ASN A 413 -25.23 12.85 -8.31
CA ASN A 413 -24.74 14.22 -8.52
C ASN A 413 -23.34 14.27 -9.13
N TYR A 414 -22.65 13.13 -9.24
CA TYR A 414 -21.31 13.06 -9.79
C TYR A 414 -21.25 13.65 -11.21
N GLY A 415 -20.44 14.70 -11.40
CA GLY A 415 -20.27 15.37 -12.69
C GLY A 415 -21.38 16.36 -13.09
N LYS A 416 -22.37 16.62 -12.21
CA LYS A 416 -23.43 17.62 -12.41
C LYS A 416 -23.17 18.96 -11.70
N GLU A 417 -22.05 19.07 -10.99
CA GLU A 417 -21.68 20.20 -10.12
C GLU A 417 -20.99 21.36 -10.84
#